data_AF-A0A9D4D434-F1
#
_entry.id   AF-A0A9D4D434-F1
#
_cell.length_a   1.000
_cell.length_b   1.000
_cell.length_c   1.000
_cell.angle_alpha   90.00
_cell.angle_beta   90.00
_cell.angle_gamma   90.00
#
_symmetry.space_group_name_H-M   'P 1'
#
loop_
_entity.id
_entity.type
_entity.pdbx_description
1 polymer ?
#
loop_
_entity_poly.entity_id
_entity_poly.type
_entity_poly.pdbx_seq_one_letter_code
_entity_poly.pdbx_strand_id
1 'polypeptide(L)'
;MTIRSSDIPVEKFCVTKDEASTIREHMSIMVQRIVTAYMPLFQPLEDNVIKSTKHAFHAESCEKSELFNIGVLDEPPSSIAGVIKILEGLQKYVPLKEDGDPFRIITWDDGLSCERHVDAQNARANGATPLDRLQGLEPAPQEFHKRMLLMQDTMNKMFSGSSATEKGTLFHLKKVFNQRSVSKNVSETFNYVSDFLKELFYHLISLNPNRALTCTYNKNHNNNITTTAHR
;
A
#
# COMPACT_ATOMS: atom_id res chain seq x y z
N MET A 1 7.36 -20.63 24.93
CA MET A 1 6.09 -20.77 25.67
C MET A 1 5.04 -21.22 24.66
N THR A 2 4.59 -22.47 24.73
CA THR A 2 3.71 -23.07 23.71
C THR A 2 2.27 -22.92 24.17
N ILE A 3 1.52 -21.97 23.59
CA ILE A 3 0.10 -21.74 23.89
C ILE A 3 -0.70 -22.71 23.01
N ARG A 4 -1.59 -23.52 23.61
CA ARG A 4 -2.49 -24.40 22.83
C ARG A 4 -3.57 -23.53 22.19
N SER A 5 -4.01 -23.85 20.97
CA SER A 5 -5.03 -23.03 20.29
C SER A 5 -6.35 -22.95 21.06
N SER A 6 -6.66 -23.97 21.88
CA SER A 6 -7.82 -24.01 22.78
C SER A 6 -7.77 -22.97 23.91
N ASP A 7 -6.57 -22.50 24.25
CA ASP A 7 -6.32 -21.58 25.37
C ASP A 7 -6.28 -20.13 24.88
N ILE A 8 -6.46 -19.92 23.57
CA ILE A 8 -6.55 -18.60 22.95
C ILE A 8 -8.00 -18.13 23.12
N PRO A 9 -8.27 -17.09 23.94
CA PRO A 9 -9.63 -16.59 24.14
C PRO A 9 -10.14 -15.96 22.84
N VAL A 10 -11.06 -16.65 22.17
CA VAL A 10 -11.61 -16.27 20.85
C VAL A 10 -12.29 -14.90 20.93
N GLU A 11 -12.91 -14.59 22.06
CA GLU A 11 -13.50 -13.30 22.39
C GLU A 11 -12.51 -12.11 22.32
N LYS A 12 -11.19 -12.31 22.42
CA LYS A 12 -10.20 -11.24 22.20
C LYS A 12 -9.92 -10.95 20.72
N PHE A 13 -10.30 -11.86 19.83
CA PHE A 13 -10.11 -11.74 18.38
C PHE A 13 -11.42 -11.48 17.65
N CYS A 14 -12.56 -11.67 18.32
CA CYS A 14 -13.87 -11.29 17.83
C CYS A 14 -14.14 -9.82 18.12
N VAL A 15 -14.59 -9.12 17.09
CA VAL A 15 -15.07 -7.74 17.20
C VAL A 15 -16.26 -7.71 18.14
N THR A 16 -16.21 -6.84 19.15
CA THR A 16 -17.34 -6.59 20.03
C THR A 16 -18.49 -5.92 19.26
N LYS A 17 -19.72 -5.95 19.81
CA LYS A 17 -20.86 -5.28 19.16
C LYS A 17 -20.63 -3.78 18.97
N ASP A 18 -19.98 -3.14 19.94
CA ASP A 18 -19.69 -1.72 19.91
C ASP A 18 -18.63 -1.40 18.86
N GLU A 19 -17.52 -2.15 18.83
CA GLU A 19 -16.50 -2.02 17.78
C GLU A 19 -17.07 -2.28 16.38
N ALA A 20 -17.95 -3.26 16.23
CA ALA A 20 -18.61 -3.55 14.95
C ALA A 20 -19.49 -2.38 14.49
N SER A 21 -20.15 -1.69 15.44
CA SER A 21 -20.92 -0.48 15.15
C SER A 21 -20.01 0.65 14.71
N THR A 22 -18.90 0.90 15.42
CA THR A 22 -17.90 1.91 15.04
C THR A 22 -17.28 1.62 13.68
N ILE A 23 -16.91 0.37 13.41
CA ILE A 23 -16.38 -0.04 12.10
C ILE A 23 -17.40 0.22 11.01
N ARG A 24 -18.68 -0.12 11.22
CA ARG A 24 -19.75 0.13 10.26
C ARG A 24 -19.94 1.62 9.99
N GLU A 25 -19.90 2.46 11.02
CA GLU A 25 -19.97 3.91 10.87
C GLU A 25 -18.80 4.45 10.03
N HIS A 26 -17.57 4.05 10.35
CA HIS A 26 -16.39 4.44 9.57
C HIS A 26 -16.47 3.97 8.11
N MET A 27 -16.94 2.74 7.88
CA MET A 27 -17.18 2.22 6.53
C MET A 27 -18.24 3.03 5.80
N SER A 28 -19.34 3.42 6.46
CA SER A 28 -20.36 4.28 5.87
C SER A 28 -19.79 5.63 5.44
N ILE A 29 -18.96 6.27 6.27
CA ILE A 29 -18.28 7.53 5.93
C ILE A 29 -17.37 7.34 4.71
N MET A 30 -16.60 6.24 4.66
CA MET A 30 -15.75 5.93 3.50
C MET A 30 -16.57 5.75 2.21
N VAL A 31 -17.67 5.00 2.26
CA VAL A 31 -18.57 4.81 1.12
C VAL A 31 -19.20 6.14 0.70
N GLN A 32 -19.66 6.97 1.63
CA GLN A 32 -20.19 8.29 1.34
C GLN A 32 -19.17 9.14 0.57
N ARG A 33 -17.91 9.20 1.01
CA ARG A 33 -16.83 9.92 0.32
C ARG A 33 -16.63 9.43 -1.12
N ILE A 34 -16.60 8.11 -1.31
CA ILE A 34 -16.43 7.51 -2.65
C ILE A 34 -17.62 7.87 -3.54
N VAL A 35 -18.84 7.69 -3.04
CA VAL A 35 -20.06 7.94 -3.81
C VAL A 35 -20.18 9.41 -4.20
N THR A 36 -19.95 10.36 -3.28
CA THR A 36 -20.03 11.79 -3.59
C THR A 36 -18.91 12.26 -4.51
N ALA A 37 -17.70 11.69 -4.40
CA ALA A 37 -16.58 12.05 -5.27
C ALA A 37 -16.74 11.55 -6.71
N TYR A 38 -17.27 10.33 -6.91
CA TYR A 38 -17.26 9.66 -8.20
C TYR A 38 -18.63 9.55 -8.89
N MET A 39 -19.75 9.76 -8.19
CA MET A 39 -21.08 9.70 -8.79
C MET A 39 -21.69 11.11 -8.90
N PRO A 40 -21.86 11.65 -10.13
CA PRO A 40 -22.35 13.02 -10.33
C PRO A 40 -23.70 13.32 -9.66
N LEU A 41 -24.57 12.31 -9.53
CA LEU A 41 -25.86 12.42 -8.85
C LEU A 41 -25.72 12.86 -7.38
N PHE A 42 -24.62 12.49 -6.72
CA PHE A 42 -24.38 12.72 -5.30
C PHE A 42 -23.35 13.82 -5.02
N GLN A 43 -22.69 14.37 -6.04
CA GLN A 43 -21.74 15.49 -5.90
C GLN A 43 -22.31 16.71 -5.13
N PRO A 44 -23.59 17.10 -5.29
CA PRO A 44 -24.16 18.21 -4.50
C PRO A 44 -24.13 17.99 -2.98
N LEU A 45 -23.93 16.75 -2.52
CA LEU A 45 -23.86 16.39 -1.10
C LEU A 45 -22.42 16.34 -0.56
N GLU A 46 -21.40 16.59 -1.40
CA GLU A 46 -19.99 16.44 -1.02
C GLU A 46 -19.61 17.29 0.21
N ASP A 47 -20.14 18.51 0.31
CA ASP A 47 -19.87 19.41 1.43
C ASP A 47 -20.47 18.91 2.76
N ASN A 48 -21.47 18.03 2.71
CA ASN A 48 -22.09 17.44 3.90
C ASN A 48 -21.37 16.17 4.38
N VAL A 49 -20.41 15.64 3.62
CA VAL A 49 -19.69 14.42 3.97
C VAL A 49 -18.53 14.74 4.91
N ILE A 50 -18.42 13.97 5.99
CA ILE A 50 -17.29 14.06 6.93
C ILE A 50 -15.99 13.71 6.20
N LYS A 51 -15.13 14.71 5.96
CA LYS A 51 -13.88 14.54 5.20
C LYS A 51 -12.75 13.87 5.98
N SER A 52 -12.74 14.02 7.30
CA SER A 52 -11.77 13.36 8.18
C SER A 52 -12.41 12.89 9.47
N THR A 53 -12.02 11.69 9.91
CA THR A 53 -12.50 11.10 11.17
C THR A 53 -11.61 11.59 12.30
N LYS A 54 -12.19 12.27 13.30
CA LYS A 54 -11.44 12.78 14.44
C LYS A 54 -11.05 11.63 15.36
N HIS A 55 -9.77 11.55 15.70
CA HIS A 55 -9.22 10.64 16.71
C HIS A 55 -8.40 11.46 17.73
N ALA A 56 -7.94 10.80 18.80
CA ALA A 56 -7.24 11.46 19.91
C ALA A 56 -6.02 12.31 19.50
N PHE A 57 -5.34 11.93 18.42
CA PHE A 57 -4.14 12.59 17.90
C PHE A 57 -4.39 13.29 16.55
N HIS A 58 -5.63 13.71 16.30
CA HIS A 58 -6.04 14.26 15.01
C HIS A 58 -5.38 15.62 14.73
N ALA A 59 -5.13 16.43 15.77
CA ALA A 59 -4.50 17.72 15.60
C ALA A 59 -3.06 17.54 15.09
N GLU A 60 -2.30 16.68 15.76
CA GLU A 60 -0.93 16.32 15.45
C GLU A 60 -0.80 15.62 14.10
N SER A 61 -1.75 14.72 13.77
CA SER A 61 -1.75 14.01 12.48
C SER A 61 -2.13 14.88 11.29
N CYS A 62 -2.76 16.05 11.54
CA CYS A 62 -3.05 17.04 10.51
C CYS A 62 -1.85 17.97 10.24
N GLU A 63 -0.85 17.99 11.12
CA GLU A 63 0.35 18.78 10.89
C GLU A 63 1.15 18.21 9.72
N LYS A 64 1.69 19.10 8.89
CA LYS A 64 2.49 18.69 7.74
C LYS A 64 3.75 18.00 8.24
N SER A 65 3.90 16.72 7.93
CA SER A 65 5.10 15.96 8.29
C SER A 65 6.34 16.54 7.59
N GLU A 66 7.44 16.65 8.34
CA GLU A 66 8.74 17.01 7.80
C GLU A 66 9.54 15.75 7.45
N LEU A 67 10.08 15.71 6.24
CA LEU A 67 10.92 14.60 5.79
C LEU A 67 12.38 14.93 6.08
N PHE A 68 12.97 14.17 7.00
CA PHE A 68 14.39 14.26 7.31
C PHE A 68 15.14 13.12 6.65
N ASN A 69 16.18 13.45 5.88
CA ASN A 69 17.08 12.45 5.34
C ASN A 69 18.03 11.98 6.46
N ILE A 70 17.85 10.74 6.89
CA ILE A 70 18.66 10.09 7.93
C ILE A 70 20.02 9.56 7.40
N GLY A 71 20.30 9.77 6.12
CA GLY A 71 21.51 9.30 5.43
C GLY A 71 21.37 7.88 4.87
N VAL A 72 22.45 7.40 4.26
CA VAL A 72 22.58 6.03 3.76
C VAL A 72 23.66 5.34 4.59
N LEU A 73 23.36 4.13 5.09
CA LEU A 73 24.35 3.28 5.74
C LEU A 73 25.03 2.43 4.66
N ASP A 74 26.34 2.59 4.51
CA ASP A 74 27.16 1.87 3.53
C ASP A 74 27.58 0.50 4.09
N GLU A 75 26.60 -0.35 4.36
CA GLU A 75 26.82 -1.71 4.86
C GLU A 75 26.00 -2.71 4.03
N PRO A 76 26.53 -3.93 3.78
CA PRO A 76 25.89 -4.87 2.85
C PRO A 76 24.66 -5.55 3.48
N PRO A 77 23.43 -5.31 2.97
CA PRO A 77 22.21 -5.92 3.51
C PRO A 77 22.08 -7.41 3.14
N SER A 78 23.00 -7.93 2.34
CA SER A 78 23.04 -9.33 1.91
C SER A 78 23.69 -10.27 2.93
N SER A 79 24.43 -9.73 3.90
CA SER A 79 25.16 -10.51 4.91
C SER A 79 24.65 -10.23 6.31
N ILE A 80 24.63 -11.24 7.18
CA ILE A 80 24.21 -11.07 8.58
C ILE A 80 25.08 -10.01 9.29
N ALA A 81 26.39 -10.02 9.06
CA ALA A 81 27.30 -9.04 9.66
C ALA A 81 26.98 -7.59 9.22
N GLY A 82 26.66 -7.38 7.95
CA GLY A 82 26.23 -6.07 7.46
C GLY A 82 24.87 -5.67 8.02
N VAL A 83 23.91 -6.60 8.10
CA VAL A 83 22.60 -6.35 8.71
C VAL A 83 22.73 -5.97 10.19
N ILE A 84 23.58 -6.64 10.96
CA ILE A 84 23.85 -6.27 12.36
C ILE A 84 24.27 -4.79 12.46
N LYS A 85 25.24 -4.36 11.65
CA LYS A 85 25.70 -2.97 11.66
C LYS A 85 24.63 -1.98 11.18
N ILE A 86 23.81 -2.37 10.21
CA ILE A 86 22.65 -1.57 9.79
C ILE A 86 21.70 -1.36 10.97
N LEU A 87 21.36 -2.43 11.69
CA LEU A 87 20.48 -2.38 12.85
C LEU A 87 21.07 -1.56 14.00
N GLU A 88 22.37 -1.71 14.29
CA GLU A 88 23.08 -0.86 15.26
C GLU A 88 23.01 0.62 14.85
N GLY A 89 23.16 0.92 13.56
CA GLY A 89 23.02 2.26 13.01
C GLY A 89 21.59 2.82 13.11
N LEU A 90 20.57 1.97 13.01
CA LEU A 90 19.16 2.37 13.13
C LEU A 90 18.69 2.49 14.58
N GLN A 91 19.29 1.74 15.52
CA GLN A 91 18.92 1.76 16.94
C GLN A 91 19.06 3.14 17.59
N LYS A 92 19.93 4.01 17.07
CA LYS A 92 20.05 5.40 17.53
C LYS A 92 18.76 6.22 17.41
N TYR A 93 17.81 5.77 16.58
CA TYR A 93 16.50 6.39 16.38
C TYR A 93 15.38 5.72 17.18
N VAL A 94 15.67 4.63 17.90
CA VAL A 94 14.68 3.95 18.74
C VAL A 94 14.60 4.67 20.08
N PRO A 95 13.47 5.30 20.42
CA PRO A 95 13.31 5.94 21.71
C PRO A 95 13.31 4.87 22.80
N LEU A 96 13.79 5.25 23.97
CA LEU A 96 13.79 4.42 25.18
C LEU A 96 12.61 4.81 26.06
N LYS A 97 12.04 3.82 26.75
CA LYS A 97 11.07 4.01 27.83
C LYS A 97 11.78 4.52 29.08
N GLU A 98 11.00 4.98 30.05
CA GLU A 98 11.51 5.39 31.37
C GLU A 98 12.33 4.29 32.06
N ASP A 99 11.96 3.03 31.84
CA ASP A 99 12.65 1.85 32.39
C ASP A 99 13.96 1.49 31.65
N GLY A 100 14.31 2.22 30.59
CA GLY A 100 15.49 1.97 29.75
C GLY A 100 15.28 0.95 28.62
N ASP A 101 14.12 0.30 28.55
CA ASP A 101 13.76 -0.61 27.46
C ASP A 101 13.41 0.14 26.18
N PRO A 102 13.80 -0.36 24.99
CA PRO A 102 13.45 0.29 23.73
C PRO A 102 11.95 0.17 23.42
N PHE A 103 11.38 1.21 22.81
CA PHE A 103 10.09 1.09 22.15
C PHE A 103 10.19 0.18 20.92
N ARG A 104 9.08 -0.50 20.58
CA ARG A 104 8.99 -1.29 19.36
C ARG A 104 8.63 -0.40 18.18
N ILE A 105 9.54 -0.29 17.23
CA ILE A 105 9.35 0.40 15.95
C ILE A 105 9.32 -0.66 14.86
N ILE A 106 8.31 -0.57 14.00
CA ILE A 106 8.20 -1.45 12.83
C ILE A 106 9.17 -0.97 11.76
N THR A 107 10.05 -1.85 11.28
CA THR A 107 10.86 -1.62 10.08
C THR A 107 10.22 -2.34 8.90
N TRP A 108 9.94 -1.60 7.83
CA TRP A 108 9.34 -2.17 6.63
C TRP A 108 10.43 -2.65 5.69
N ASP A 109 10.59 -3.98 5.63
CA ASP A 109 11.64 -4.67 4.87
C ASP A 109 11.01 -5.56 3.79
N ASP A 110 11.78 -6.01 2.79
CA ASP A 110 11.35 -7.11 1.94
C ASP A 110 11.42 -8.45 2.70
N GLY A 111 10.80 -9.51 2.17
CA GLY A 111 10.71 -10.79 2.88
C GLY A 111 12.07 -11.42 3.24
N LEU A 112 13.06 -11.31 2.36
CA LEU A 112 14.40 -11.84 2.61
C LEU A 112 15.17 -10.97 3.61
N SER A 113 14.97 -9.65 3.54
CA SER A 113 15.53 -8.72 4.52
C SER A 113 14.91 -8.91 5.92
N CYS A 114 13.61 -9.21 6.02
CA CYS A 114 12.98 -9.58 7.29
C CYS A 114 13.62 -10.83 7.92
N GLU A 115 13.84 -11.88 7.11
CA GLU A 115 14.49 -13.11 7.57
C GLU A 115 15.90 -12.82 8.12
N ARG A 116 16.69 -12.06 7.38
CA ARG A 116 18.05 -11.67 7.82
C ARG A 116 18.06 -10.76 9.04
N HIS A 117 17.05 -9.90 9.20
CA HIS A 117 16.87 -9.08 10.39
C HIS A 117 16.66 -9.97 11.61
N VAL A 118 15.77 -10.95 11.52
CA VAL A 118 15.53 -11.95 12.58
C VAL A 118 16.82 -12.74 12.87
N ASP A 119 17.55 -13.17 11.84
CA ASP A 119 18.83 -13.85 12.02
C ASP A 119 19.88 -13.00 12.72
N ALA A 120 19.95 -11.70 12.42
CA ALA A 120 20.83 -10.76 13.09
C ALA A 120 20.48 -10.61 14.59
N GLN A 121 19.18 -10.52 14.92
CA GLN A 121 18.70 -10.52 16.31
C GLN A 121 19.05 -11.83 17.02
N ASN A 122 18.86 -12.98 16.36
CA ASN A 122 19.23 -14.29 16.90
C ASN A 122 20.73 -14.39 17.15
N ALA A 123 21.56 -13.90 16.22
CA ALA A 123 23.02 -13.87 16.37
C ALA A 123 23.48 -13.02 17.58
N ARG A 124 22.66 -12.04 17.99
CA ARG A 124 22.91 -11.14 19.11
C ARG A 124 22.06 -11.44 20.34
N ALA A 125 21.34 -12.56 20.38
CA ALA A 125 20.40 -12.88 21.46
C ALA A 125 21.04 -12.93 22.85
N ASN A 126 22.35 -13.23 22.94
CA ASN A 126 23.11 -13.29 24.19
C ASN A 126 23.69 -11.91 24.63
N GLY A 127 23.30 -10.82 23.98
CA GLY A 127 23.71 -9.47 24.36
C GLY A 127 23.26 -9.08 25.78
N ALA A 128 24.11 -8.34 26.49
CA ALA A 128 23.87 -7.95 27.87
C ALA A 128 22.66 -7.01 28.01
N THR A 129 22.54 -6.02 27.12
CA THR A 129 21.42 -5.06 27.11
C THR A 129 20.42 -5.35 25.98
N PRO A 130 19.17 -4.86 26.08
CA PRO A 130 18.21 -4.93 24.97
C PRO A 130 18.76 -4.34 23.66
N LEU A 131 19.54 -3.26 23.76
CA LEU A 131 20.19 -2.65 22.61
C LEU A 131 21.27 -3.58 22.01
N ASP A 132 22.11 -4.20 22.84
CA ASP A 132 23.10 -5.18 22.36
C ASP A 132 22.48 -6.38 21.63
N ARG A 133 21.24 -6.71 22.00
CA ARG A 133 20.41 -7.77 21.39
C ARG A 133 19.63 -7.32 20.16
N LEU A 134 19.88 -6.10 19.67
CA LEU A 134 19.19 -5.52 18.50
C LEU A 134 17.66 -5.44 18.69
N GLN A 135 17.19 -5.27 19.94
CA GLN A 135 15.77 -5.11 20.24
C GLN A 135 15.29 -3.68 19.96
N GLY A 136 13.98 -3.55 19.76
CA GLY A 136 13.32 -2.27 19.48
C GLY A 136 13.01 -2.02 18.01
N LEU A 137 13.62 -2.79 17.11
CA LEU A 137 13.29 -2.81 15.68
C LEU A 137 12.59 -4.14 15.37
N GLU A 138 11.39 -4.07 14.83
CA GLU A 138 10.58 -5.25 14.50
C GLU A 138 10.39 -5.31 12.97
N PRO A 139 10.98 -6.30 12.27
CA PRO A 139 10.82 -6.41 10.83
C PRO A 139 9.38 -6.77 10.48
N ALA A 140 8.82 -6.04 9.52
CA ALA A 140 7.55 -6.36 8.90
C ALA A 140 7.70 -6.37 7.37
N PRO A 141 7.16 -7.39 6.68
CA PRO A 141 7.24 -7.46 5.23
C PRO A 141 6.43 -6.33 4.61
N GLN A 142 7.08 -5.52 3.77
CA GLN A 142 6.45 -4.41 3.08
C GLN A 142 5.44 -4.91 2.04
N GLU A 143 4.25 -4.33 2.06
CA GLU A 143 3.11 -4.70 1.19
C GLU A 143 3.37 -4.50 -0.31
N PHE A 144 4.46 -3.84 -0.70
CA PHE A 144 4.83 -3.63 -2.10
C PHE A 144 4.98 -4.97 -2.86
N HIS A 145 5.66 -5.95 -2.27
CA HIS A 145 5.86 -7.26 -2.90
C HIS A 145 4.54 -8.03 -3.03
N LYS A 146 3.66 -7.95 -2.02
CA LYS A 146 2.31 -8.55 -2.10
C LYS A 146 1.47 -7.92 -3.20
N ARG A 147 1.53 -6.59 -3.34
CA ARG A 147 0.86 -5.86 -4.43
C ARG A 147 1.41 -6.27 -5.79
N MET A 148 2.73 -6.41 -5.91
CA MET A 148 3.37 -6.86 -7.14
C MET A 148 2.94 -8.28 -7.51
N LEU A 149 2.89 -9.21 -6.55
CA LEU A 149 2.41 -10.58 -6.75
C LEU A 149 0.94 -10.61 -7.21
N LEU A 150 0.06 -9.87 -6.53
CA LEU A 150 -1.35 -9.77 -6.92
C LEU A 150 -1.53 -9.22 -8.34
N MET A 151 -0.76 -8.19 -8.70
CA MET A 151 -0.77 -7.64 -10.05
C MET A 151 -0.22 -8.66 -11.07
N GLN A 152 0.83 -9.40 -10.71
CA GLN A 152 1.39 -10.45 -11.55
C GLN A 152 0.36 -11.56 -11.82
N ASP A 153 -0.36 -12.01 -10.81
CA ASP A 153 -1.43 -13.01 -10.96
C ASP A 153 -2.59 -12.49 -11.82
N THR A 154 -2.97 -11.23 -11.61
CA THR A 154 -3.97 -10.52 -12.41
C THR A 154 -3.59 -10.52 -13.89
N MET A 155 -2.35 -10.12 -14.21
CA MET A 155 -1.84 -10.11 -15.58
C MET A 155 -1.67 -11.53 -16.12
N ASN A 156 -1.26 -12.49 -15.31
CA ASN A 156 -1.13 -13.89 -15.72
C ASN A 156 -2.47 -14.47 -16.19
N LYS A 157 -3.55 -14.16 -15.48
CA LYS A 157 -4.89 -14.66 -15.74
C LYS A 157 -5.61 -13.90 -16.86
N MET A 158 -5.47 -12.58 -16.91
CA MET A 158 -6.32 -11.71 -17.74
C MET A 158 -5.62 -11.04 -18.92
N PHE A 159 -4.28 -11.11 -18.99
CA PHE A 159 -3.49 -10.46 -20.03
C PHE A 159 -2.85 -11.49 -20.98
N SER A 160 -3.58 -11.84 -22.03
CA SER A 160 -3.13 -12.75 -23.10
C SER A 160 -2.99 -12.02 -24.43
N GLY A 161 -1.90 -12.27 -25.16
CA GLY A 161 -1.74 -11.73 -26.52
C GLY A 161 -2.77 -12.28 -27.52
N SER A 162 -3.29 -13.49 -27.27
CA SER A 162 -4.32 -14.11 -28.13
C SER A 162 -5.64 -13.36 -28.11
N SER A 163 -5.96 -12.66 -27.01
CA SER A 163 -7.22 -11.94 -26.86
C SER A 163 -7.17 -10.50 -27.40
N ALA A 164 -6.15 -10.16 -28.19
CA ALA A 164 -5.96 -8.80 -28.68
C ALA A 164 -7.12 -8.28 -29.57
N THR A 165 -7.82 -9.16 -30.26
CA THR A 165 -9.00 -8.85 -31.10
C THR A 165 -10.31 -8.94 -30.32
N GLU A 166 -10.30 -9.53 -29.12
CA GLU A 166 -11.47 -9.69 -28.26
C GLU A 166 -11.73 -8.41 -27.46
N LYS A 167 -12.80 -7.70 -27.82
CA LYS A 167 -13.16 -6.43 -27.18
C LYS A 167 -13.37 -6.61 -25.67
N GLY A 168 -12.87 -5.66 -24.88
CA GLY A 168 -13.01 -5.65 -23.42
C GLY A 168 -11.94 -6.46 -22.65
N THR A 169 -11.09 -7.22 -23.33
CA THR A 169 -9.96 -7.89 -22.64
C THR A 169 -8.84 -6.90 -22.33
N LEU A 170 -8.02 -7.18 -21.31
CA LEU A 170 -6.91 -6.29 -20.93
C LEU A 170 -5.93 -6.04 -22.08
N PHE A 171 -5.69 -7.04 -22.93
CA PHE A 171 -4.76 -6.91 -24.05
C PHE A 171 -5.36 -6.08 -25.20
N HIS A 172 -6.66 -6.22 -25.45
CA HIS A 172 -7.37 -5.34 -26.38
C HIS A 172 -7.35 -3.89 -25.88
N LEU A 173 -7.66 -3.67 -24.60
CA LEU A 173 -7.66 -2.33 -24.00
C LEU A 173 -6.25 -1.70 -24.01
N LYS A 174 -5.19 -2.47 -23.77
CA LYS A 174 -3.82 -2.00 -23.96
C LYS A 174 -3.59 -1.43 -25.36
N LYS A 175 -4.08 -2.11 -26.41
CA LYS A 175 -3.95 -1.64 -27.80
C LYS A 175 -4.76 -0.36 -28.03
N VAL A 176 -6.01 -0.33 -27.57
CA VAL A 176 -6.91 0.82 -27.70
C VAL A 176 -6.31 2.07 -27.03
N PHE A 177 -5.79 1.93 -25.81
CA PHE A 177 -5.12 3.01 -25.08
C PHE A 177 -3.66 3.23 -25.50
N ASN A 178 -3.16 2.51 -26.49
CA ASN A 178 -1.78 2.58 -27.00
C ASN A 178 -0.70 2.49 -25.90
N GLN A 179 -0.93 1.66 -24.87
CA GLN A 179 -0.05 1.49 -23.71
C GLN A 179 1.08 0.49 -24.00
N ARG A 180 2.06 0.89 -24.81
CA ARG A 180 3.11 -0.02 -25.32
C ARG A 180 4.00 -0.62 -24.23
N SER A 181 4.28 0.15 -23.17
CA SER A 181 5.17 -0.26 -22.07
C SER A 181 4.55 -1.25 -21.08
N VAL A 182 3.24 -1.52 -21.17
CA VAL A 182 2.56 -2.51 -20.33
C VAL A 182 2.93 -3.91 -20.78
N SER A 183 3.52 -4.69 -19.90
CA SER A 183 3.92 -6.07 -20.18
C SER A 183 3.27 -7.06 -19.21
N LYS A 184 3.36 -8.34 -19.54
CA LYS A 184 2.93 -9.41 -18.64
C LYS A 184 3.89 -9.56 -17.45
N ASN A 185 5.15 -9.15 -17.61
CA ASN A 185 6.16 -9.22 -16.56
C ASN A 185 6.05 -7.97 -15.67
N VAL A 186 5.35 -8.11 -14.54
CA VAL A 186 4.99 -6.99 -13.67
C VAL A 186 6.21 -6.48 -12.90
N SER A 187 7.18 -7.32 -12.55
CA SER A 187 8.35 -6.86 -11.80
C SER A 187 9.18 -5.84 -12.57
N GLU A 188 9.28 -5.98 -13.89
CA GLU A 188 10.01 -5.06 -14.76
C GLU A 188 9.21 -3.82 -15.14
N THR A 189 7.87 -3.91 -15.14
CA THR A 189 6.98 -2.87 -15.66
C THR A 189 5.94 -2.40 -14.64
N PHE A 190 6.26 -2.51 -13.35
CA PHE A 190 5.32 -2.32 -12.24
C PHE A 190 4.53 -1.03 -12.34
N ASN A 191 5.21 0.11 -12.53
CA ASN A 191 4.55 1.42 -12.61
C ASN A 191 3.57 1.48 -13.79
N TYR A 192 3.99 1.01 -14.97
CA TYR A 192 3.13 0.98 -16.16
C TYR A 192 1.90 0.10 -15.97
N VAL A 193 2.05 -1.09 -15.37
CA VAL A 193 0.93 -2.01 -15.11
C VAL A 193 0.00 -1.44 -14.04
N SER A 194 0.56 -0.87 -12.95
CA SER A 194 -0.20 -0.22 -11.88
C SER A 194 -1.06 0.91 -12.46
N ASP A 195 -0.47 1.79 -13.25
CA ASP A 195 -1.17 2.94 -13.81
C ASP A 195 -2.21 2.50 -14.85
N PHE A 196 -1.88 1.54 -15.71
CA PHE A 196 -2.83 0.97 -16.65
C PHE A 196 -4.08 0.39 -15.96
N LEU A 197 -3.89 -0.40 -14.90
CA LEU A 197 -5.01 -0.98 -14.16
C LEU A 197 -5.83 0.10 -13.45
N LYS A 198 -5.19 1.11 -12.84
CA LYS A 198 -5.91 2.25 -12.22
C LYS A 198 -6.75 3.01 -13.25
N GLU A 199 -6.16 3.36 -14.38
CA GLU A 199 -6.86 4.06 -15.47
C GLU A 199 -8.05 3.25 -15.98
N LEU A 200 -7.91 1.93 -16.11
CA LEU A 200 -9.02 1.05 -16.46
C LEU A 200 -10.15 1.09 -15.44
N PHE A 201 -9.82 1.02 -14.14
CA PHE A 201 -10.82 1.13 -13.08
C PHE A 201 -11.53 2.49 -13.13
N TYR A 202 -10.80 3.59 -13.33
CA TYR A 202 -11.43 4.91 -13.47
C TYR A 202 -12.33 5.00 -14.71
N HIS A 203 -11.92 4.45 -15.85
CA HIS A 203 -12.74 4.41 -17.05
C HIS A 203 -14.00 3.54 -16.86
N LEU A 204 -13.88 2.38 -16.22
CA LEU A 204 -15.03 1.52 -15.90
C LEU A 204 -16.02 2.19 -14.95
N ILE A 205 -15.54 2.95 -13.97
CA ILE A 205 -16.40 3.67 -13.00
C ILE A 205 -17.06 4.90 -13.65
N SER A 206 -16.32 5.62 -14.51
CA SER A 206 -16.82 6.80 -15.22
C SER A 206 -17.75 6.48 -16.39
N LEU A 207 -17.74 5.24 -16.88
CA LEU A 207 -18.77 4.68 -17.78
C LEU A 207 -20.09 4.45 -17.03
N ASN A 208 -20.65 5.53 -16.47
CA ASN A 208 -22.08 5.65 -16.24
C ASN A 208 -22.79 5.66 -17.62
N PRO A 209 -23.94 4.98 -17.80
CA PRO A 209 -24.43 4.47 -19.09
C PRO A 209 -24.94 5.53 -20.10
N ASN A 210 -24.74 6.82 -19.86
CA ASN A 210 -25.29 7.88 -20.71
C ASN A 210 -24.32 8.50 -21.71
N ARG A 211 -23.10 7.96 -21.88
CA ARG A 211 -22.17 8.48 -22.89
C ARG A 211 -21.37 7.36 -23.55
N ALA A 212 -21.82 6.96 -24.72
CA ALA A 212 -20.96 6.35 -25.72
C ALA A 212 -19.84 7.37 -26.03
N LEU A 213 -18.63 7.11 -25.54
CA LEU A 213 -17.45 7.88 -25.91
C LEU A 213 -16.47 6.97 -26.64
N THR A 214 -16.44 7.12 -27.97
CA THR A 214 -15.27 6.85 -28.78
C THR A 214 -14.12 7.72 -28.27
N CYS A 215 -13.14 7.14 -27.57
CA CYS A 215 -11.96 7.85 -27.12
C CYS A 215 -10.78 7.56 -28.05
N THR A 216 -10.35 8.57 -28.81
CA THR A 216 -9.02 8.62 -29.43
C THR A 216 -8.06 9.24 -28.43
N TYR A 217 -7.08 8.46 -27.97
CA TYR A 217 -6.01 8.92 -27.09
C TYR A 217 -4.94 9.67 -27.89
N ASN A 218 -4.74 10.96 -27.60
CA ASN A 218 -3.66 11.76 -28.19
C ASN A 218 -2.75 12.29 -27.07
N LYS A 219 -1.56 11.73 -26.95
CA LYS A 219 -0.58 12.06 -25.91
C LYS A 219 0.27 13.24 -26.39
N ASN A 220 -0.14 14.46 -26.07
CA ASN A 220 0.74 15.63 -26.19
C ASN A 220 1.16 16.10 -24.80
N HIS A 221 2.44 16.46 -24.70
CA HIS A 221 3.22 16.62 -23.47
C HIS A 221 2.86 17.82 -22.58
N ASN A 222 1.68 18.41 -22.71
CA ASN A 222 1.21 19.48 -21.83
C ASN A 222 -0.12 19.09 -21.21
N ASN A 223 -0.18 19.14 -19.87
CA ASN A 223 -1.29 18.74 -18.99
C ASN A 223 -2.59 19.54 -19.21
N ASN A 224 -3.22 19.42 -20.37
CA ASN A 224 -4.58 19.92 -20.60
C ASN A 224 -5.41 18.84 -21.29
N ILE A 225 -6.40 18.32 -20.55
CA ILE A 225 -7.42 17.40 -21.07
C ILE A 225 -8.46 18.26 -21.80
N THR A 226 -8.44 18.29 -23.13
CA THR A 226 -9.50 18.93 -23.92
C THR A 226 -10.54 17.88 -24.32
N THR A 227 -11.76 18.01 -23.81
CA THR A 227 -12.90 17.18 -24.22
C THR A 227 -13.69 17.92 -25.29
N THR A 228 -13.59 17.51 -26.56
CA THR A 228 -14.44 18.05 -27.63
C THR A 228 -15.64 17.13 -27.82
N ALA A 229 -16.84 17.62 -27.52
CA ALA A 229 -18.08 16.94 -27.84
C ALA A 229 -18.52 17.35 -29.26
N HIS A 230 -18.53 16.41 -30.20
CA HIS A 230 -19.28 16.58 -31.44
C HIS A 230 -20.74 16.21 -31.19
N ARG A 231 -21.64 17.15 -31.53
CA ARG A 231 -23.10 16.98 -31.50
C ARG A 231 -23.56 15.98 -32.55
#